data_AF-A0A1Z4BLC9-F1
#
_entry.id   AF-A0A1Z4BLC9-F1
#
_cell.length_a   1.000
_cell.length_b   1.000
_cell.length_c   1.000
_cell.angle_alpha   90.00
_cell.angle_beta   90.00
_cell.angle_gamma   90.00
#
_symmetry.space_group_name_H-M   'P 1'
#
loop_
_entity.id
_entity.type
_entity.pdbx_description
1 polymer ?
#
loop_
_entity_poly.entity_id
_entity_poly.type
_entity_poly.pdbx_seq_one_letter_code
_entity_poly.pdbx_strand_id
1 'polypeptide(L)'
;MTGRFYQDTHFNLSILNGLTIEQLKVCVNPDDENICLVYLKAEGQPIFHFFLDVGIAFCECWNEYEVDEDDDAYRFDDLTEAWQLKGKHISAIFAQEVAGNSEITFLLEEGEKLLLYYCPTEDKSYFIKDNETMSR
;
A
#
# COMPACT_ATOMS: atom_id res chain seq x y z
N MET A 1 -5.46 4.57 17.39
CA MET A 1 -6.04 5.84 16.90
C MET A 1 -6.38 5.57 15.45
N THR A 2 -7.61 5.87 15.04
CA THR A 2 -8.10 5.54 13.70
C THR A 2 -8.45 6.83 12.98
N GLY A 3 -8.07 6.95 11.72
CA GLY A 3 -8.40 8.11 10.92
C GLY A 3 -7.50 8.32 9.72
N ARG A 4 -7.84 9.33 8.91
CA ARG A 4 -7.08 9.77 7.75
C ARG A 4 -5.84 10.54 8.18
N PHE A 5 -4.68 10.11 7.69
CA PHE A 5 -3.38 10.74 7.97
C PHE A 5 -2.96 11.66 6.82
N TYR A 6 -3.05 11.18 5.58
CA TYR A 6 -2.77 11.96 4.39
C TYR A 6 -3.86 11.80 3.33
N GLN A 7 -4.08 12.89 2.61
CA GLN A 7 -4.87 12.98 1.38
C GLN A 7 -4.25 14.10 0.55
N ASP A 8 -3.28 13.75 -0.28
CA ASP A 8 -2.54 14.70 -1.09
C ASP A 8 -1.92 13.97 -2.29
N THR A 9 -1.62 14.73 -3.34
CA THR A 9 -0.76 14.29 -4.43
C THR A 9 0.70 14.07 -3.99
N HIS A 10 1.11 14.72 -2.90
CA HIS A 10 2.44 14.65 -2.35
C HIS A 10 2.40 14.51 -0.82
N PHE A 11 2.92 13.42 -0.28
CA PHE A 11 3.11 13.29 1.17
C PHE A 11 4.36 12.48 1.50
N ASN A 12 4.84 12.59 2.75
CA ASN A 12 5.89 11.76 3.30
C ASN A 12 5.46 11.21 4.67
N LEU A 13 5.37 9.89 4.79
CA LEU A 13 4.94 9.21 6.00
C LEU A 13 6.14 8.80 6.86
N SER A 14 6.70 9.78 7.57
CA SER A 14 7.92 9.57 8.35
C SER A 14 7.73 8.70 9.60
N ILE A 15 6.49 8.51 10.07
CA ILE A 15 6.20 7.75 11.31
C ILE A 15 6.59 6.26 11.20
N LEU A 16 6.67 5.73 9.98
CA LEU A 16 7.02 4.33 9.73
C LEU A 16 8.52 4.12 9.41
N ASN A 17 9.30 5.20 9.28
CA ASN A 17 10.70 5.09 8.89
C ASN A 17 11.52 4.36 9.96
N GLY A 18 12.33 3.40 9.51
CA GLY A 18 13.19 2.56 10.34
C GLY A 18 12.48 1.36 10.99
N LEU A 19 11.14 1.29 10.93
CA LEU A 19 10.39 0.17 11.48
C LEU A 19 10.45 -1.05 10.55
N THR A 20 10.28 -2.22 11.13
CA THR A 20 10.23 -3.48 10.38
C THR A 20 8.81 -3.80 9.93
N ILE A 21 8.69 -4.40 8.74
CA ILE A 21 7.41 -4.90 8.22
C ILE A 21 7.04 -6.20 8.94
N GLU A 22 5.86 -6.25 9.53
CA GLU A 22 5.27 -7.48 10.07
C GLU A 22 4.37 -8.17 9.04
N GLN A 23 3.59 -7.38 8.30
CA GLN A 23 2.68 -7.89 7.27
C GLN A 23 2.39 -6.83 6.20
N LEU A 24 2.23 -7.30 4.96
CA LEU A 24 1.73 -6.51 3.84
C LEU A 24 0.68 -7.32 3.05
N LYS A 25 -0.54 -6.79 2.97
CA LYS A 25 -1.65 -7.38 2.20
C LYS A 25 -2.15 -6.40 1.17
N VAL A 26 -2.84 -6.94 0.17
CA VAL A 26 -3.59 -6.15 -0.81
C VAL A 26 -5.03 -6.63 -0.86
N CYS A 27 -5.97 -5.68 -0.90
CA CYS A 27 -7.38 -5.95 -1.18
C CYS A 27 -7.59 -5.82 -2.69
N VAL A 28 -8.20 -6.85 -3.27
CA VAL A 28 -8.45 -7.00 -4.70
C VAL A 28 -9.94 -7.11 -4.93
N ASN A 29 -10.48 -6.29 -5.84
CA ASN A 29 -11.82 -6.45 -6.34
C ASN A 29 -11.90 -7.72 -7.22
N PRO A 30 -12.72 -8.72 -6.87
CA PRO A 30 -12.79 -9.97 -7.62
C PRO A 30 -13.42 -9.81 -9.02
N ASP A 31 -14.17 -8.74 -9.26
CA ASP A 31 -14.85 -8.53 -10.55
C ASP A 31 -13.90 -8.11 -11.67
N ASP A 32 -12.87 -7.32 -11.34
CA ASP A 32 -11.95 -6.73 -12.31
C ASP A 32 -10.46 -6.94 -11.96
N GLU A 33 -10.16 -7.63 -10.86
CA GLU A 33 -8.82 -7.86 -10.31
C GLU A 33 -8.05 -6.58 -9.99
N ASN A 34 -8.76 -5.46 -9.79
CA ASN A 34 -8.16 -4.18 -9.42
C ASN A 34 -7.70 -4.18 -7.96
N ILE A 35 -6.55 -3.55 -7.68
CA ILE A 35 -6.07 -3.36 -6.31
C ILE A 35 -6.74 -2.14 -5.70
N CYS A 36 -7.63 -2.37 -4.73
CA CYS A 36 -8.38 -1.33 -4.07
C CYS A 36 -7.55 -0.66 -2.97
N LEU A 37 -6.87 -1.46 -2.14
CA LEU A 37 -6.17 -1.01 -0.93
C LEU A 37 -4.90 -1.84 -0.72
N VAL A 38 -3.85 -1.18 -0.21
CA VAL A 38 -2.65 -1.83 0.32
C VAL A 38 -2.62 -1.65 1.83
N TYR A 39 -2.48 -2.74 2.56
CA TYR A 39 -2.41 -2.79 4.02
C TYR A 39 -0.97 -3.02 4.43
N LEU A 40 -0.47 -2.20 5.34
CA LEU A 40 0.85 -2.35 5.94
C LEU A 40 0.73 -2.37 7.46
N LYS A 41 1.20 -3.46 8.05
CA LYS A 41 1.44 -3.57 9.49
C LYS A 41 2.94 -3.52 9.73
N ALA A 42 3.37 -2.51 10.48
CA ALA A 42 4.75 -2.34 10.92
C ALA A 42 4.86 -2.53 12.43
N GLU A 43 6.07 -2.84 12.89
CA GLU A 43 6.38 -3.12 14.29
C GLU A 43 5.87 -2.03 15.23
N GLY A 44 5.02 -2.43 16.18
CA GLY A 44 4.49 -1.55 17.22
C GLY A 44 3.54 -0.45 16.74
N GLN A 45 3.11 -0.47 15.47
CA GLN A 45 2.19 0.53 14.89
C GLN A 45 0.82 -0.06 14.57
N PRO A 46 -0.27 0.72 14.52
CA PRO A 46 -1.53 0.23 13.94
C PRO A 46 -1.37 -0.09 12.44
N ILE A 47 -2.43 -0.59 11.81
CA ILE A 47 -2.43 -0.90 10.38
C ILE A 47 -2.57 0.40 9.58
N PHE A 48 -1.78 0.54 8.53
CA PHE A 48 -1.89 1.64 7.58
C PHE A 48 -2.49 1.14 6.27
N HIS A 49 -3.50 1.85 5.78
CA HIS A 49 -4.13 1.62 4.47
C HIS A 49 -3.64 2.68 3.49
N PHE A 50 -3.32 2.24 2.28
CA PHE A 50 -2.90 3.10 1.18
C PHE A 50 -3.77 2.82 -0.03
N PHE A 51 -4.24 3.88 -0.68
CA PHE A 51 -4.98 3.77 -1.93
C PHE A 51 -4.86 5.05 -2.77
N LEU A 52 -5.26 4.94 -4.02
CA LEU A 52 -5.33 6.03 -4.98
C LEU A 52 -6.78 6.26 -5.35
N ASP A 53 -7.22 7.51 -5.36
CA ASP A 53 -8.55 7.89 -5.84
C ASP A 53 -8.54 9.28 -6.48
N VAL A 54 -9.15 9.40 -7.66
CA VAL A 54 -9.22 10.62 -8.48
C VAL A 54 -7.88 11.37 -8.60
N GLY A 55 -6.78 10.63 -8.79
CA GLY A 55 -5.45 11.21 -8.94
C GLY A 55 -4.75 11.63 -7.64
N ILE A 56 -5.34 11.32 -6.48
CA ILE A 56 -4.83 11.69 -5.15
C ILE A 56 -4.44 10.42 -4.40
N ALA A 57 -3.34 10.50 -3.65
CA ALA A 57 -2.91 9.43 -2.75
C ALA A 57 -3.50 9.63 -1.34
N PHE A 58 -3.94 8.52 -0.76
CA PHE A 58 -4.49 8.47 0.59
C PHE A 58 -3.66 7.56 1.47
N CYS A 59 -3.52 7.97 2.73
CA CYS A 59 -2.98 7.14 3.79
C CYS A 59 -3.88 7.28 5.02
N GLU A 60 -4.40 6.15 5.49
CA GLU A 60 -5.26 6.09 6.66
C GLU A 60 -4.67 5.09 7.67
N CYS A 61 -4.86 5.33 8.95
CA CYS A 61 -4.42 4.45 10.02
C CYS A 61 -5.64 3.87 10.72
N TRP A 62 -5.62 2.56 10.95
CA TRP A 62 -6.73 1.80 11.51
C TRP A 62 -6.22 0.87 12.61
N ASN A 63 -7.00 0.70 13.66
CA ASN A 63 -6.67 -0.33 14.66
C ASN A 63 -6.94 -1.71 14.06
N GLU A 64 -6.18 -2.73 14.49
CA GLU A 64 -6.28 -4.10 13.97
C GLU A 64 -7.70 -4.70 14.06
N TYR A 65 -8.48 -4.28 15.06
CA TYR A 65 -9.85 -4.75 15.28
C TYR A 65 -10.91 -4.08 14.39
N GLU A 66 -10.51 -3.08 13.59
CA GLU A 66 -11.40 -2.30 12.74
C GLU A 66 -11.15 -2.56 11.25
N VAL A 67 -10.20 -3.44 10.92
CA VAL A 67 -10.00 -3.91 9.55
C VAL A 67 -10.99 -5.05 9.31
N ASP A 68 -12.03 -4.76 8.53
CA ASP A 68 -13.02 -5.75 8.10
C ASP A 68 -12.45 -6.53 6.91
N GLU A 69 -11.71 -7.61 7.20
CA GLU A 69 -11.23 -8.58 6.19
C GLU A 69 -12.30 -9.63 5.84
N ASP A 70 -13.48 -9.58 6.49
CA ASP A 70 -14.58 -10.53 6.31
C ASP A 70 -15.62 -10.05 5.28
N ASP A 71 -15.34 -8.97 4.55
CA ASP A 71 -16.17 -8.59 3.40
C ASP A 71 -15.97 -9.60 2.26
N ASP A 72 -16.86 -10.59 2.20
CA ASP A 72 -16.94 -11.62 1.16
C ASP A 72 -16.91 -11.04 -0.28
N ALA A 73 -17.16 -9.75 -0.46
CA ALA A 73 -17.08 -9.07 -1.75
C ALA A 73 -15.63 -8.81 -2.21
N TYR A 74 -14.63 -8.90 -1.34
CA TYR A 74 -13.24 -8.62 -1.68
C TYR A 74 -12.29 -9.78 -1.36
N ARG A 75 -11.24 -9.91 -2.16
CA ARG A 75 -10.15 -10.87 -1.91
C ARG A 75 -8.98 -10.17 -1.25
N PHE A 76 -8.45 -10.75 -0.18
CA PHE A 76 -7.25 -10.27 0.49
C PHE A 76 -6.08 -11.22 0.23
N ASP A 77 -5.07 -10.74 -0.50
CA ASP A 77 -3.86 -11.50 -0.79
C ASP A 77 -2.73 -11.03 0.14
N ASP A 78 -2.17 -11.94 0.95
CA ASP A 78 -1.01 -11.68 1.79
C ASP A 78 0.29 -11.89 0.99
N LEU A 79 1.03 -10.81 0.75
CA LEU A 79 2.26 -10.83 -0.05
C LEU A 79 3.52 -10.94 0.82
N THR A 80 3.38 -10.95 2.14
CA THR A 80 4.48 -10.82 3.10
C THR A 80 5.57 -11.85 2.87
N GLU A 81 5.19 -13.13 2.80
CA GLU A 81 6.15 -14.24 2.63
C GLU A 81 6.57 -14.38 1.16
N ALA A 82 5.62 -14.24 0.23
CA ALA A 82 5.87 -14.37 -1.20
C ALA A 82 6.93 -13.36 -1.69
N TRP A 83 6.88 -12.14 -1.16
CA TRP A 83 7.82 -11.07 -1.47
C TRP A 83 8.92 -10.92 -0.42
N GLN A 84 9.06 -11.85 0.53
CA GLN A 84 10.12 -11.85 1.55
C GLN A 84 10.21 -10.53 2.32
N LEU A 85 9.07 -9.93 2.64
CA LEU A 85 8.98 -8.60 3.25
C LEU A 85 9.15 -8.63 4.77
N LYS A 86 8.85 -9.77 5.40
CA LYS A 86 8.85 -9.90 6.86
C LYS A 86 10.22 -9.54 7.46
N GLY A 87 10.21 -8.59 8.38
CA GLY A 87 11.42 -8.12 9.05
C GLY A 87 12.25 -7.10 8.26
N LYS A 88 11.93 -6.81 6.99
CA LYS A 88 12.62 -5.76 6.23
C LYS A 88 12.33 -4.40 6.84
N HIS A 89 13.35 -3.54 6.91
CA HIS A 89 13.19 -2.17 7.36
C HIS A 89 12.57 -1.27 6.28
N ILE A 90 11.66 -0.39 6.70
CA ILE A 90 11.10 0.66 5.88
C ILE A 90 12.06 1.85 5.87
N SER A 91 12.63 2.18 4.72
CA SER A 91 13.47 3.37 4.55
C SER A 91 12.63 4.64 4.45
N ALA A 92 11.59 4.63 3.62
CA ALA A 92 10.67 5.75 3.44
C ALA A 92 9.36 5.31 2.77
N ILE A 93 8.26 5.99 3.08
CA ILE A 93 7.01 5.88 2.32
C ILE A 93 6.55 7.27 1.94
N PHE A 94 6.29 7.50 0.65
CA PHE A 94 5.91 8.81 0.15
C PHE A 94 5.02 8.71 -1.10
N ALA A 95 4.22 9.74 -1.32
CA ALA A 95 3.47 9.95 -2.54
C ALA A 95 4.06 11.10 -3.38
N GLN A 96 3.95 10.99 -4.70
CA GLN A 96 4.36 12.02 -5.65
C GLN A 96 3.48 12.00 -6.90
N GLU A 97 3.37 13.13 -7.59
CA GLU A 97 2.70 13.19 -8.87
C GLU A 97 3.55 12.62 -10.01
N VAL A 98 2.97 11.71 -10.79
CA VAL A 98 3.54 11.11 -11.99
C VAL A 98 2.47 11.09 -13.09
N ALA A 99 2.79 11.71 -14.24
CA ALA A 99 1.91 11.77 -15.41
C ALA A 99 0.47 12.27 -15.11
N GLY A 100 0.31 13.19 -14.15
CA GLY A 100 -0.99 13.74 -13.74
C GLY A 100 -1.80 12.84 -12.82
N ASN A 101 -1.20 11.78 -12.26
CA ASN A 101 -1.76 10.95 -11.19
C ASN A 101 -0.80 10.90 -9.99
N SER A 102 -1.23 10.33 -8.87
CA SER A 102 -0.34 10.07 -7.73
C SER A 102 0.20 8.65 -7.78
N GLU A 103 1.45 8.49 -7.37
CA GLU A 103 2.07 7.20 -7.09
C GLU A 103 2.54 7.15 -5.64
N ILE A 104 2.34 6.03 -4.95
CA ILE A 104 2.86 5.80 -3.59
C ILE A 104 4.03 4.83 -3.68
N THR A 105 5.20 5.28 -3.24
CA THR A 105 6.42 4.50 -3.19
C THR A 105 6.73 4.09 -1.76
N PHE A 106 7.04 2.81 -1.57
CA PHE A 106 7.60 2.23 -0.36
C PHE A 106 9.05 1.87 -0.66
N LEU A 107 10.00 2.62 -0.11
CA LEU A 107 11.41 2.27 -0.13
C LEU A 107 11.72 1.43 1.09
N LEU A 108 12.29 0.26 0.87
CA LEU A 108 12.74 -0.66 1.90
C LEU A 108 14.26 -0.59 2.02
N GLU A 109 14.84 -1.39 2.91
CA GLU A 109 16.27 -1.57 3.00
C GLU A 109 16.88 -2.08 1.68
N GLU A 110 18.19 -1.86 1.52
CA GLU A 110 18.95 -2.32 0.35
C GLU A 110 18.47 -1.76 -1.01
N GLY A 111 17.62 -0.74 -1.00
CA GLY A 111 17.12 -0.05 -2.19
C GLY A 111 15.95 -0.75 -2.87
N GLU A 112 15.39 -1.81 -2.27
CA GLU A 112 14.18 -2.46 -2.75
C GLU A 112 12.98 -1.50 -2.68
N LYS A 113 12.18 -1.50 -3.73
CA LYS A 113 11.01 -0.63 -3.85
C LYS A 113 9.74 -1.43 -4.12
N LEU A 114 8.68 -1.04 -3.41
CA LEU A 114 7.29 -1.36 -3.77
C LEU A 114 6.60 -0.09 -4.27
N LEU A 115 5.72 -0.23 -5.26
CA LEU A 115 5.04 0.89 -5.90
C LEU A 115 3.56 0.59 -6.07
N LEU A 116 2.70 1.49 -5.57
CA LEU A 116 1.29 1.57 -5.91
C LEU A 116 1.10 2.71 -6.91
N TYR A 117 0.61 2.40 -8.10
CA TYR A 117 0.31 3.40 -9.13
C TYR A 117 -1.02 3.10 -9.82
N TYR A 118 -1.62 4.10 -10.43
CA TYR A 118 -2.87 3.97 -11.19
C TYR A 118 -2.63 4.16 -12.68
N CYS A 119 -3.19 3.26 -13.50
CA CYS A 119 -3.19 3.31 -14.95
C CYS A 119 -4.50 3.92 -15.47
N PRO A 120 -4.48 5.18 -15.97
CA PRO A 120 -5.71 5.85 -16.40
C PRO A 120 -6.39 5.21 -17.62
N THR A 121 -5.64 4.48 -18.45
CA THR A 121 -6.20 3.83 -19.64
C THR A 121 -6.96 2.55 -19.32
N GLU A 122 -6.61 1.89 -18.22
CA GLU A 122 -7.24 0.65 -17.78
C GLU A 122 -8.23 0.87 -16.62
N ASP A 123 -8.23 2.08 -16.03
CA ASP A 123 -8.99 2.41 -14.83
C ASP A 123 -8.68 1.45 -13.67
N LYS A 124 -7.39 1.14 -13.49
CA LYS A 124 -6.89 0.17 -12.52
C LYS A 124 -5.63 0.63 -11.82
N SER A 125 -5.51 0.26 -10.56
CA SER A 125 -4.32 0.36 -9.73
C SER A 125 -3.51 -0.93 -9.77
N TYR A 126 -2.20 -0.78 -9.73
CA TYR A 126 -1.24 -1.89 -9.70
C TYR A 126 -0.30 -1.71 -8.52
N PHE A 127 0.06 -2.84 -7.92
CA PHE A 127 1.03 -2.91 -6.84
C PHE A 127 2.17 -3.83 -7.28
N ILE A 128 3.37 -3.28 -7.34
CA ILE A 128 4.53 -3.96 -7.90
C ILE A 128 5.70 -3.89 -6.93
N LYS A 129 6.55 -4.92 -6.95
CA LYS A 129 7.88 -4.95 -6.36
C LYS A 129 8.90 -4.85 -7.50
N ASP A 130 10.05 -4.20 -7.35
CA ASP A 130 11.06 -3.98 -8.42
C ASP A 130 11.21 -5.13 -9.45
N ASN A 131 10.51 -5.01 -10.60
CA ASN A 131 10.39 -5.97 -11.72
C ASN A 131 9.56 -7.24 -11.50
N GLU A 132 8.90 -7.39 -10.36
CA GLU A 132 7.86 -8.37 -10.08
C GLU A 132 6.50 -7.65 -9.96
N THR A 133 5.72 -7.68 -11.04
CA THR A 133 4.34 -7.21 -11.02
C THR A 133 3.48 -8.25 -10.31
N MET A 134 2.55 -7.83 -9.44
CA MET A 134 1.33 -8.62 -9.27
C MET A 134 0.53 -8.55 -10.57
N SER A 135 0.86 -9.44 -11.51
CA SER A 135 0.08 -9.68 -12.72
C SER A 135 -0.54 -11.06 -12.58
N ARG A 136 -1.87 -11.09 -12.41
CA ARG A 136 -2.64 -12.32 -12.63
C ARG A 136 -3.09 -12.37 -14.08
#